data_AF-A0A1W6BZ06-F1
#
_entry.id   AF-A0A1W6BZ06-F1
#
_cell.length_a   1.000
_cell.length_b   1.000
_cell.length_c   1.000
_cell.angle_alpha   90.00
_cell.angle_beta   90.00
_cell.angle_gamma   90.00
#
_symmetry.space_group_name_H-M   'P 1'
#
loop_
_entity.id
_entity.type
_entity.pdbx_description
1 polymer ?
#
loop_
_entity_poly.entity_id
_entity_poly.type
_entity_poly.pdbx_seq_one_letter_code
_entity_poly.pdbx_strand_id
1 'polypeptide(L)' 'MKTWVDKFKLALIKEEIETLGKLLDSIDYKGVDLNEMKSLIEEAIKLVNRKKDAHAVEIRKFQKAIKYIKA' A
#
# COMPACT_ATOMS: atom_id res chain seq x y z
N MET A 1 -23.16 8.99 3.61
CA MET A 1 -22.37 8.85 2.37
C MET A 1 -20.92 8.63 2.80
N LYS A 2 -20.21 7.59 2.32
CA LYS A 2 -18.82 7.34 2.76
C LYS A 2 -17.92 8.46 2.23
N THR A 3 -17.20 9.14 3.12
CA THR A 3 -16.27 10.21 2.78
C THR A 3 -15.04 9.65 2.05
N TRP A 4 -14.22 10.53 1.46
CA TRP A 4 -12.92 10.13 0.92
C TRP A 4 -12.06 9.43 1.98
N VAL A 5 -12.04 9.98 3.21
CA VAL A 5 -11.32 9.42 4.36
C VAL A 5 -11.80 8.01 4.70
N ASP A 6 -13.12 7.79 4.75
CA ASP A 6 -13.68 6.46 5.05
C ASP A 6 -13.28 5.42 3.99
N LYS A 7 -13.29 5.82 2.71
CA LYS A 7 -12.86 4.96 1.60
C LYS A 7 -11.37 4.67 1.69
N PHE A 8 -10.55 5.67 2.01
CA PHE A 8 -9.10 5.52 2.15
C PHE A 8 -8.73 4.59 3.30
N LYS A 9 -9.34 4.78 4.48
CA LYS A 9 -9.19 3.88 5.65
C LYS A 9 -9.59 2.44 5.31
N LEU A 10 -10.70 2.26 4.61
CA LEU A 10 -11.15 0.93 4.20
C LEU A 10 -10.17 0.25 3.23
N ALA A 11 -9.64 1.00 2.25
CA ALA A 11 -8.65 0.49 1.32
C ALA A 11 -7.33 0.14 2.01
N LEU A 12 -6.91 0.91 3.01
CA LEU A 12 -5.75 0.60 3.87
C LEU A 12 -5.95 -0.72 4.63
N ILE A 13 -7.09 -0.89 5.31
CA ILE A 13 -7.40 -2.09 6.10
C ILE A 13 -7.43 -3.34 5.21
N LYS A 14 -7.98 -3.22 3.99
CA LYS A 14 -8.03 -4.31 3.01
C LYS A 14 -6.73 -4.49 2.22
N GLU A 15 -5.75 -3.61 2.44
CA GLU A 15 -4.49 -3.56 1.72
C GLU A 15 -4.62 -3.48 0.18
N GLU A 16 -5.66 -2.81 -0.31
CA GLU A 16 -5.95 -2.64 -1.74
C GLU A 16 -5.11 -1.49 -2.32
N ILE A 17 -3.85 -1.76 -2.71
CA ILE A 17 -2.91 -0.73 -3.20
C ILE A 17 -3.46 0.03 -4.42
N GLU A 18 -4.10 -0.66 -5.35
CA GLU A 18 -4.64 -0.02 -6.56
C GLU A 18 -5.76 0.99 -6.22
N THR A 19 -6.64 0.61 -5.29
CA THR A 19 -7.70 1.49 -4.77
C THR A 19 -7.08 2.69 -4.05
N LEU A 20 -6.02 2.50 -3.27
CA LEU A 20 -5.29 3.60 -2.63
C LEU A 20 -4.71 4.58 -3.66
N GLY A 21 -4.09 4.09 -4.74
CA GLY A 21 -3.58 4.93 -5.82
C GLY A 21 -4.69 5.77 -6.47
N LYS A 22 -5.80 5.15 -6.84
CA LYS A 22 -6.97 5.85 -7.42
C LYS A 22 -7.55 6.91 -6.48
N LEU A 23 -7.57 6.62 -5.17
CA LEU A 23 -8.04 7.59 -4.17
C LEU A 23 -7.05 8.74 -3.98
N LEU A 24 -5.74 8.51 -4.11
CA LEU A 24 -4.74 9.58 -4.10
C LEU A 24 -4.88 10.51 -5.32
N ASP A 25 -5.17 9.95 -6.51
CA ASP A 25 -5.38 10.75 -7.72
C ASP A 25 -6.66 11.61 -7.65
N SER A 26 -7.63 11.20 -6.84
CA SER A 26 -8.93 11.84 -6.65
C SER A 26 -9.13 12.37 -5.23
N ILE A 27 -8.05 12.88 -4.61
CA ILE A 27 -8.11 13.44 -3.26
C ILE A 27 -9.19 14.52 -3.15
N ASP A 28 -10.02 14.38 -2.13
CA ASP A 28 -10.93 15.42 -1.67
C ASP A 28 -10.42 16.01 -0.35
N TYR A 29 -9.88 17.24 -0.42
CA TYR A 29 -9.36 17.96 0.73
C TYR A 29 -10.46 18.60 1.60
N LYS A 30 -11.72 18.58 1.18
CA LYS A 30 -12.79 19.30 1.88
C LYS A 30 -13.09 18.65 3.23
N GLY A 31 -12.84 19.41 4.29
CA GLY A 31 -13.20 19.01 5.66
C GLY A 31 -12.33 17.87 6.22
N VAL A 32 -11.17 17.60 5.61
CA VAL A 32 -10.20 16.60 6.11
C VAL A 32 -9.17 17.31 6.97
N ASP A 33 -8.93 16.80 8.18
CA ASP A 33 -7.83 17.25 9.01
C ASP A 33 -6.48 16.88 8.38
N LEU A 34 -5.57 17.84 8.27
CA LEU A 34 -4.29 17.64 7.60
C LEU A 34 -3.40 16.64 8.33
N ASN A 35 -3.49 16.55 9.66
CA ASN A 35 -2.72 15.57 10.42
C ASN A 35 -3.26 14.16 10.18
N GLU A 36 -4.58 13.99 10.19
CA GLU A 36 -5.21 12.72 9.81
C GLU A 36 -4.79 12.28 8.41
N MET A 37 -4.84 13.18 7.43
CA MET A 37 -4.42 12.89 6.06
C MET A 37 -2.95 12.47 5.99
N LYS A 38 -2.07 13.20 6.67
CA LYS A 38 -0.65 12.85 6.75
C LYS A 38 -0.44 11.44 7.32
N SER A 39 -1.07 11.12 8.45
CA SER A 39 -0.95 9.80 9.07
C SER A 39 -1.46 8.68 8.15
N LEU A 40 -2.55 8.90 7.43
CA LEU A 40 -3.08 7.92 6.48
C LEU A 40 -2.11 7.69 5.30
N ILE A 41 -1.51 8.74 4.77
CA ILE A 41 -0.51 8.63 3.70
C ILE A 41 0.75 7.90 4.20
N GLU A 42 1.24 8.21 5.41
CA GLU A 42 2.39 7.53 6.01
C GLU A 42 2.13 6.03 6.19
N GLU A 43 0.93 5.64 6.63
CA GLU A 43 0.54 4.23 6.72
C GLU A 43 0.43 3.57 5.35
N ALA A 44 -0.06 4.27 4.32
CA ALA A 44 -0.08 3.76 2.95
C ALA A 44 1.34 3.49 2.42
N ILE A 45 2.29 4.39 2.69
CA ILE A 45 3.71 4.22 2.33
C ILE A 45 4.30 3.00 3.03
N LYS A 46 4.08 2.84 4.34
CA LYS A 46 4.53 1.67 5.10
C LYS A 46 3.98 0.37 4.50
N LEU A 47 2.69 0.34 4.17
CA LEU A 47 2.05 -0.81 3.55
C LEU A 47 2.71 -1.19 2.22
N VAL A 48 2.90 -0.22 1.31
CA VAL A 48 3.53 -0.47 0.00
C VAL A 48 4.95 -1.00 0.15
N ASN A 49 5.75 -0.41 1.07
CA ASN A 49 7.10 -0.88 1.34
C ASN A 49 7.12 -2.31 1.88
N ARG A 50 6.25 -2.64 2.85
CA ARG A 50 6.13 -4.02 3.35
C ARG A 50 5.80 -5.01 2.24
N LYS A 51 4.85 -4.68 1.35
CA LYS A 51 4.51 -5.54 0.22
C LYS A 51 5.67 -5.69 -0.75
N LYS A 52 6.37 -4.60 -1.08
CA LYS A 52 7.57 -4.64 -1.92
C LYS A 52 8.66 -5.56 -1.34
N ASP A 53 8.93 -5.45 -0.04
CA ASP A 53 9.93 -6.26 0.64
C ASP A 53 9.55 -7.75 0.66
N ALA A 54 8.28 -8.07 0.89
CA ALA A 54 7.78 -9.43 0.82
C ALA A 54 8.01 -10.06 -0.57
N HIS A 55 7.69 -9.32 -1.65
CA HIS A 55 7.94 -9.80 -3.02
C HIS A 55 9.44 -9.98 -3.28
N ALA A 56 10.29 -9.07 -2.81
CA ALA A 56 11.74 -9.17 -2.96
C ALA A 56 12.31 -10.42 -2.27
N VAL A 57 11.78 -10.77 -1.09
CA VAL A 57 12.14 -12.01 -0.38
C VAL A 57 11.76 -13.24 -1.20
N GLU A 58 10.53 -13.30 -1.74
CA GLU A 58 10.10 -14.42 -2.57
C GLU A 58 10.94 -14.58 -3.84
N ILE A 59 11.24 -13.48 -4.54
CA ILE A 59 12.13 -13.50 -5.71
C ILE A 59 13.50 -14.08 -5.36
N ARG A 60 14.09 -13.69 -4.22
CA ARG A 60 15.38 -14.23 -3.76
C ARG A 60 15.30 -15.73 -3.46
N LYS A 61 14.19 -16.22 -2.91
CA LYS A 61 13.98 -17.66 -2.70
C LYS A 61 13.96 -18.41 -4.02
N PHE A 62 13.23 -17.92 -5.02
CA PHE A 62 13.21 -18.51 -6.37
C PHE A 62 14.60 -18.49 -7.02
N GLN A 63 15.34 -17.38 -6.92
CA GLN A 63 16.70 -17.29 -7.45
C GLN A 63 17.64 -18.32 -6.81
N LYS A 64 17.56 -18.52 -5.49
CA LYS A 64 18.32 -19.56 -4.79
C LYS A 64 17.94 -20.97 -5.27
N ALA A 65 16.65 -21.26 -5.38
CA ALA A 65 16.17 -22.57 -5.85
C ALA A 65 16.67 -22.87 -7.28
N ILE A 66 16.60 -21.90 -8.19
CA ILE A 66 17.12 -22.03 -9.56
C ILE A 66 18.63 -22.31 -9.54
N LYS A 67 19.39 -21.65 -8.66
CA LYS A 67 20.84 -21.88 -8.53
C LYS A 67 21.15 -23.32 -8.12
N TYR A 68 20.39 -23.91 -7.20
CA TYR A 68 20.57 -25.31 -6.78
C TYR A 68 20.19 -26.30 -7.88
N ILE A 69 19.13 -26.03 -8.66
CA ILE A 69 18.69 -26.93 -9.74
C ILE A 69 19.68 -26.94 -10.91
N LYS A 70 20.36 -25.82 -11.16
CA LYS A 70 21.34 -25.68 -12.26
C LYS A 70 22.77 -26.11 -11.89
N ALA A 71 23.03 -26.41 -10.62
CA ALA A 71 24.32 -26.88 -10.12
C ALA A 71 24.39 -28.41 -10.19
#